data_AF-A0A251MYI9-F1
#
_entry.id   AF-A0A251MYI9-F1
#
_cell.length_a   1.000
_cell.length_b   1.000
_cell.length_c   1.000
_cell.angle_alpha   90.00
_cell.angle_beta   90.00
_cell.angle_gamma   90.00
#
_symmetry.space_group_name_H-M   'P 1'
#
loop_
_entity.id
_entity.type
_entity.pdbx_description
1 polymer ?
#
loop_
_entity_poly.entity_id
_entity_poly.type
_entity_poly.pdbx_seq_one_letter_code
_entity_poly.pdbx_strand_id
1 'polypeptide(L)'
;MFNLDDLPDFVLVEILCRLPREYAVQCTCVSKRWYSLVYDPYFVGRFLRQQNDNQKPIPRPRLIFTNPEHRREFFTNPKCTSKFFSMSKQPPAPEKLKFSLRCLPCFQGPVKTEEGEPMVVGTYNDLVLCCATMCFQRDYYLCNAYTKQWEALPSPPQCHEEVGVGFICDPYYKECKEDADQRKEETSTSKASFQLNTEYRYRVVRIIPESPGGSVYFKAEIFSSETGKWTETIVLCPRSFYLDVRHEGVAYNGMLYWMSSSSGSVIGLDPYSNDNVDKKYNCRFIDNPEDDQVPVTATFDLLSVCRVGGGGERLRMCQFSGNNEDGVMDWLSVWELKDDQVDNDSNWILVRRISLNGMFLQNPVIRKWRDQGCWHDEIMLLAFDPNDDDILYVDFIGHVVMFDINGGGWITRYLNTPLDYGTIQNHRRRAVFPFVIPWWPTPVTTRQKQSFDAYR
;
A
#
# COMPACT_ATOMS: atom_id res chain seq x y z
N MET A 1 -26.84 -2.11 43.20
CA MET A 1 -25.75 -2.54 42.29
C MET A 1 -26.04 -1.89 40.95
N PHE A 2 -25.14 -1.06 40.42
CA PHE A 2 -25.36 -0.35 39.17
C PHE A 2 -24.93 -1.27 38.02
N ASN A 3 -25.85 -1.60 37.10
CA ASN A 3 -25.53 -2.40 35.92
C ASN A 3 -25.36 -1.47 34.71
N LEU A 4 -24.26 -1.61 33.98
CA LEU A 4 -24.05 -0.86 32.74
C LEU A 4 -25.09 -1.18 31.66
N ASP A 5 -25.70 -2.36 31.71
CA ASP A 5 -26.77 -2.72 30.78
C ASP A 5 -28.06 -1.92 30.99
N ASP A 6 -28.24 -1.29 32.15
CA ASP A 6 -29.41 -0.45 32.43
C ASP A 6 -29.24 1.01 31.96
N LEU A 7 -28.04 1.38 31.49
CA LEU A 7 -27.78 2.71 30.97
C LEU A 7 -28.48 2.94 29.62
N PRO A 8 -28.98 4.15 29.33
CA PRO A 8 -29.42 4.52 27.99
C PRO A 8 -28.28 4.49 26.96
N ASP A 9 -28.60 4.20 25.70
CA ASP A 9 -27.62 4.08 24.61
C ASP A 9 -26.72 5.30 24.45
N PHE A 10 -27.27 6.52 24.55
CA PHE A 10 -26.50 7.76 24.42
C PHE A 10 -25.44 7.92 25.52
N VAL A 11 -25.73 7.46 26.75
CA VAL A 11 -24.76 7.48 27.85
C VAL A 11 -23.68 6.44 27.60
N LEU A 12 -24.08 5.27 27.14
CA LEU A 12 -23.14 4.19 26.83
C LEU A 12 -22.19 4.58 25.68
N VAL A 13 -22.69 5.22 24.62
CA VAL A 13 -21.88 5.80 23.53
C VAL A 13 -20.86 6.79 24.08
N GLU A 14 -21.29 7.72 24.93
CA GLU A 14 -20.39 8.70 25.55
C GLU A 14 -19.29 8.02 26.39
N ILE A 15 -19.61 6.98 27.17
CA ILE A 15 -18.62 6.21 27.92
C ILE A 15 -17.62 5.54 26.96
N LEU A 16 -18.13 4.85 25.95
CA LEU A 16 -17.33 4.09 24.99
C LEU A 16 -16.43 4.99 24.13
N CYS A 17 -16.88 6.19 23.74
CA CYS A 17 -16.07 7.15 22.97
C CYS A 17 -14.85 7.69 23.73
N ARG A 18 -14.83 7.58 25.07
CA ARG A 18 -13.69 8.00 25.90
C ARG A 18 -12.62 6.92 26.02
N LEU A 19 -12.93 5.68 25.62
CA LEU A 19 -11.96 4.59 25.63
C LEU A 19 -10.94 4.77 24.49
N PRO A 20 -9.68 4.32 24.69
CA PRO A 20 -8.77 4.10 23.58
C PRO A 20 -9.40 3.18 22.53
N ARG A 21 -9.08 3.41 21.25
CA ARG A 21 -9.63 2.68 20.09
C ARG A 21 -9.57 1.17 20.28
N GLU A 22 -8.45 0.65 20.80
CA GLU A 22 -8.23 -0.77 21.08
C GLU A 22 -9.36 -1.37 21.94
N TYR A 23 -9.70 -0.68 23.03
CA TYR A 23 -10.72 -1.14 23.96
C TYR A 23 -12.13 -0.90 23.44
N ALA A 24 -12.37 0.23 22.74
CA ALA A 24 -13.65 0.50 22.10
C ALA A 24 -14.01 -0.58 21.07
N VAL A 25 -13.03 -1.08 20.29
CA VAL A 25 -13.25 -2.20 19.38
C VAL A 25 -13.51 -3.51 20.14
N GLN A 26 -12.79 -3.78 21.24
CA GLN A 26 -12.99 -4.99 22.05
C GLN A 26 -14.37 -5.02 22.73
N CYS A 27 -14.95 -3.86 23.03
CA CYS A 27 -16.30 -3.72 23.56
C CYS A 27 -17.38 -4.34 22.65
N THR A 28 -17.09 -4.52 21.35
CA THR A 28 -17.99 -5.23 20.42
C THR A 28 -18.18 -6.72 20.78
N CYS A 29 -17.30 -7.30 21.59
CA CYS A 29 -17.40 -8.69 22.06
C CYS A 29 -18.23 -8.84 23.34
N VAL A 30 -18.69 -7.75 23.97
CA VAL A 30 -19.43 -7.79 25.24
C VAL A 30 -20.87 -8.28 25.05
N SER A 31 -21.61 -7.67 24.12
CA SER A 31 -22.99 -8.04 23.79
C SER A 31 -23.38 -7.55 22.40
N LYS A 32 -24.50 -8.08 21.86
CA LYS A 32 -25.06 -7.62 20.57
C LYS A 32 -25.41 -6.13 20.58
N ARG A 33 -25.88 -5.62 21.73
CA ARG A 33 -26.20 -4.19 21.90
C ARG A 33 -24.95 -3.33 21.78
N TRP A 34 -23.88 -3.70 22.48
CA TRP A 34 -22.61 -2.96 22.42
C TRP A 34 -21.98 -3.04 21.03
N TYR A 35 -22.04 -4.21 20.39
CA TYR A 35 -21.65 -4.38 18.99
C TYR A 35 -22.40 -3.40 18.07
N SER A 36 -23.73 -3.35 18.17
CA SER A 36 -24.57 -2.45 17.35
C SER A 36 -24.23 -0.97 17.56
N LEU A 37 -23.99 -0.57 18.82
CA LEU A 37 -23.65 0.82 19.14
C LEU A 37 -22.29 1.23 18.60
N VAL A 38 -21.27 0.38 18.74
CA VAL A 38 -19.90 0.72 18.32
C VAL A 38 -19.76 0.83 16.80
N TYR A 39 -20.54 0.08 16.03
CA TYR A 39 -20.57 0.19 14.57
C TYR A 39 -21.62 1.17 14.04
N ASP A 40 -22.37 1.82 14.92
CA ASP A 40 -23.33 2.86 14.51
C ASP A 40 -22.58 4.10 13.96
N PRO A 41 -23.01 4.67 12.82
CA PRO A 41 -22.37 5.86 12.27
C PRO A 41 -22.28 7.04 13.24
N TYR A 42 -23.27 7.20 14.13
CA TYR A 42 -23.25 8.23 15.17
C TYR A 42 -22.09 8.01 16.14
N PHE A 43 -21.88 6.77 16.60
CA PHE A 43 -20.76 6.44 17.48
C PHE A 43 -19.42 6.75 16.82
N VAL A 44 -19.22 6.31 15.57
CA VAL A 44 -17.96 6.53 14.85
C VAL A 44 -17.71 8.03 14.66
N GLY A 45 -18.71 8.80 14.22
CA GLY A 45 -18.58 10.24 14.05
C GLY A 45 -18.25 10.95 15.36
N ARG A 46 -18.88 10.52 16.46
CA ARG A 46 -18.60 11.04 17.81
C ARG A 46 -17.18 10.70 18.26
N PHE A 47 -16.74 9.46 18.03
CA PHE A 47 -15.39 9.01 18.35
C PHE A 47 -14.33 9.83 17.59
N LEU A 48 -14.49 10.01 16.28
CA LEU A 48 -13.57 10.80 15.44
C LEU A 48 -13.49 12.26 15.91
N ARG A 49 -14.63 12.87 16.20
CA ARG A 49 -14.69 14.23 16.76
C ARG A 49 -13.95 14.31 18.10
N GLN A 50 -14.12 13.32 18.98
CA GLN A 50 -13.41 13.28 20.26
C GLN A 50 -11.89 13.15 20.08
N GLN A 51 -11.41 12.36 19.11
CA GLN A 51 -9.96 12.27 18.82
C GLN A 51 -9.41 13.62 18.35
N ASN A 52 -10.16 14.31 17.50
CA ASN A 52 -9.80 15.64 16.99
C ASN A 52 -9.83 16.72 18.09
N ASP A 53 -10.89 16.76 18.90
CA ASP A 53 -11.01 17.68 20.05
C ASP A 53 -9.86 17.49 21.05
N ASN A 54 -9.39 16.24 21.20
CA ASN A 54 -8.24 15.89 22.03
C ASN A 54 -6.88 16.15 21.33
N GLN A 55 -6.88 16.79 20.15
CA GLN A 55 -5.68 17.11 19.35
C GLN A 55 -4.78 15.90 19.13
N LYS A 56 -5.37 14.72 18.95
CA LYS A 56 -4.59 13.51 18.64
C LYS A 56 -3.92 13.69 17.29
N PRO A 57 -2.65 13.26 17.13
CA PRO A 57 -1.98 13.33 15.86
C PRO A 57 -2.72 12.46 14.83
N ILE A 58 -2.79 12.95 13.60
CA ILE A 58 -3.31 12.20 12.46
C ILE A 58 -2.50 10.90 12.32
N PRO A 59 -3.14 9.75 12.10
CA PRO A 59 -2.44 8.49 11.96
C PRO A 59 -1.45 8.53 10.80
N ARG A 60 -0.22 8.18 11.11
CA ARG A 60 0.85 8.11 10.12
C ARG A 60 0.93 6.72 9.49
N PRO A 61 1.08 6.63 8.16
CA PRO A 61 1.36 5.37 7.50
C PRO A 61 2.66 4.75 8.03
N ARG A 62 2.72 3.44 7.98
CA ARG A 62 3.89 2.61 8.25
C ARG A 62 4.12 1.69 7.06
N LEU A 63 5.27 1.03 7.04
CA LEU A 63 5.54 -0.03 6.08
C LEU A 63 5.44 -1.37 6.76
N ILE A 64 4.83 -2.35 6.09
CA ILE A 64 4.86 -3.75 6.48
C ILE A 64 5.79 -4.47 5.51
N PHE A 65 6.79 -5.15 6.07
CA PHE A 65 7.75 -5.96 5.35
C PHE A 65 7.32 -7.42 5.48
N THR A 66 7.12 -8.10 4.35
CA THR A 66 6.95 -9.55 4.32
C THR A 66 8.32 -10.22 4.46
N ASN A 67 8.35 -11.34 5.17
CA ASN A 67 9.55 -12.16 5.27
C ASN A 67 9.62 -13.13 4.07
N PRO A 68 10.66 -13.06 3.22
CA PRO A 68 10.79 -13.94 2.05
C PRO A 68 10.93 -15.42 2.41
N GLU A 69 11.74 -15.72 3.43
CA GLU A 69 12.00 -17.09 3.91
C GLU A 69 10.82 -17.63 4.73
N HIS A 70 10.10 -16.74 5.41
CA HIS A 70 8.96 -17.08 6.25
C HIS A 70 7.76 -16.19 5.96
N ARG A 71 7.10 -16.37 4.81
CA ARG A 71 6.00 -15.50 4.28
C ARG A 71 4.80 -15.25 5.21
N ARG A 72 4.73 -15.94 6.35
CA ARG A 72 3.73 -15.74 7.42
C ARG A 72 4.21 -14.80 8.55
N GLU A 73 5.45 -14.36 8.50
CA GLU A 73 6.03 -13.39 9.42
C GLU A 73 6.14 -12.01 8.78
N PHE A 74 5.89 -10.99 9.60
CA PHE A 74 5.83 -9.60 9.17
C PHE A 74 6.59 -8.71 10.14
N PHE A 75 7.19 -7.64 9.62
CA PHE A 75 7.87 -6.61 10.39
C PHE A 75 7.35 -5.24 9.97
N THR A 76 7.57 -4.21 10.80
CA THR A 76 7.42 -2.83 10.31
C THR A 76 8.71 -2.06 10.46
N ASN A 77 8.74 -0.91 9.77
CA ASN A 77 9.77 0.07 10.02
C ASN A 77 9.76 0.46 11.52
N PRO A 78 10.92 0.45 12.20
CA PRO A 78 11.01 0.81 13.61
C PRO A 78 10.76 2.31 13.82
N LYS A 79 10.21 2.67 14.98
CA LYS A 79 10.13 4.07 15.43
C LYS A 79 11.52 4.58 15.81
N CYS A 80 12.39 4.90 14.85
CA CYS A 80 13.76 5.32 15.17
C CYS A 80 13.93 6.85 15.18
N THR A 81 14.22 7.40 16.37
CA THR A 81 14.40 8.83 16.65
C THR A 81 15.84 9.35 16.54
N SER A 82 16.86 8.50 16.37
CA SER A 82 18.27 8.96 16.30
C SER A 82 18.83 9.03 14.87
N LYS A 83 19.35 10.20 14.51
CA LYS A 83 19.94 10.53 13.20
C LYS A 83 21.41 10.13 13.02
N PHE A 84 22.06 9.56 14.03
CA PHE A 84 23.51 9.33 14.01
C PHE A 84 23.91 7.88 14.29
N PHE A 85 24.75 7.35 13.41
CA PHE A 85 25.36 6.03 13.49
C PHE A 85 26.62 6.05 14.38
N SER A 86 26.78 5.03 15.22
CA SER A 86 28.05 4.68 15.87
C SER A 86 28.15 3.16 15.99
N MET A 87 29.22 2.57 15.44
CA MET A 87 29.53 1.13 15.47
C MET A 87 29.60 0.51 16.88
N SER A 88 29.63 1.33 17.94
CA SER A 88 29.64 0.83 19.32
C SER A 88 28.26 0.43 19.82
N LYS A 89 27.19 0.70 19.07
CA LYS A 89 25.81 0.36 19.45
C LYS A 89 25.25 -0.65 18.45
N GLN A 90 24.71 -1.75 18.98
CA GLN A 90 23.98 -2.71 18.17
C GLN A 90 22.88 -1.98 17.38
N PRO A 91 22.71 -2.27 16.08
CA PRO A 91 21.64 -1.70 15.29
C PRO A 91 20.28 -2.03 15.95
N PRO A 92 19.33 -1.08 15.99
CA PRO A 92 18.02 -1.34 16.57
C PRO A 92 17.36 -2.49 15.81
N ALA A 93 16.99 -3.54 16.54
CA ALA A 93 16.22 -4.63 15.95
C ALA A 93 14.89 -4.07 15.39
N PRO A 94 14.42 -4.55 14.24
CA PRO A 94 13.08 -4.23 13.78
C PRO A 94 12.08 -4.57 14.88
N GLU A 95 11.13 -3.66 15.14
CA GLU A 95 10.08 -3.91 16.12
C GLU A 95 9.21 -5.03 15.57
N LYS A 96 9.35 -6.26 16.10
CA LYS A 96 8.47 -7.38 15.72
C LYS A 96 7.05 -6.94 16.01
N LEU A 97 6.28 -6.71 14.94
CA LEU A 97 5.04 -5.99 15.09
C LEU A 97 4.00 -6.86 15.80
N LYS A 98 3.03 -6.19 16.44
CA LYS A 98 1.71 -6.79 16.74
C LYS A 98 0.86 -7.04 15.48
N PHE A 99 1.38 -6.80 14.27
CA PHE A 99 0.70 -7.15 13.02
C PHE A 99 0.87 -8.62 12.75
N SER A 100 -0.25 -9.30 12.53
CA SER A 100 -0.30 -10.72 12.27
C SER A 100 -1.53 -11.01 11.45
N LEU A 101 -1.36 -11.79 10.39
CA LEU A 101 -2.44 -12.29 9.56
C LEU A 101 -2.89 -13.69 9.96
N ARG A 102 -2.44 -14.22 11.11
CA ARG A 102 -2.84 -15.56 11.61
C ARG A 102 -4.35 -15.70 11.90
N CYS A 103 -5.13 -14.62 11.85
CA CYS A 103 -6.58 -14.70 11.85
C CYS A 103 -7.14 -15.32 10.56
N LEU A 104 -6.40 -15.23 9.45
CA LEU A 104 -6.76 -15.81 8.16
C LEU A 104 -6.39 -17.31 8.12
N PRO A 105 -7.29 -18.18 7.60
CA PRO A 105 -7.01 -19.62 7.51
C PRO A 105 -5.71 -19.96 6.78
N CYS A 106 -5.41 -19.27 5.67
CA CYS A 106 -4.20 -19.52 4.87
C CYS A 106 -2.88 -19.19 5.59
N PHE A 107 -2.92 -18.42 6.68
CA PHE A 107 -1.75 -18.04 7.50
C PHE A 107 -1.63 -18.84 8.81
N GLN A 108 -2.50 -19.82 9.08
CA GLN A 108 -2.58 -20.54 10.37
C GLN A 108 -1.67 -21.77 10.53
N GLY A 109 -0.87 -22.13 9.52
CA GLY A 109 0.10 -23.23 9.64
C GLY A 109 0.88 -23.46 8.35
N PRO A 110 1.88 -24.35 8.34
CA PRO A 110 2.56 -24.75 7.12
C PRO A 110 1.57 -25.50 6.24
N VAL A 111 0.91 -24.78 5.35
CA VAL A 111 0.11 -25.39 4.30
C VAL A 111 1.11 -26.01 3.34
N LYS A 112 1.23 -27.34 3.35
CA LYS A 112 1.92 -28.09 2.29
C LYS A 112 1.01 -28.10 1.06
N THR A 113 0.74 -26.93 0.49
CA THR A 113 0.10 -26.82 -0.82
C THR A 113 1.21 -26.93 -1.85
N GLU A 114 1.06 -27.83 -2.83
CA GLU A 114 1.90 -27.84 -4.04
C GLU A 114 1.85 -26.49 -4.77
N GLU A 115 0.79 -25.70 -4.54
CA GLU A 115 0.48 -24.38 -5.10
C GLU A 115 1.19 -23.19 -4.40
N GLY A 116 1.95 -23.45 -3.32
CA GLY A 116 2.82 -22.46 -2.66
C GLY A 116 2.26 -21.82 -1.39
N GLU A 117 3.00 -20.82 -0.88
CA GLU A 117 2.72 -20.07 0.37
C GLU A 117 1.71 -18.92 0.15
N PRO A 118 1.01 -18.44 1.19
CA PRO A 118 0.14 -17.26 1.06
C PRO A 118 0.93 -15.97 0.86
N MET A 119 0.29 -14.96 0.27
CA MET A 119 0.92 -13.67 0.00
C MET A 119 -0.04 -12.48 0.20
N VAL A 120 0.56 -11.34 0.53
CA VAL A 120 -0.13 -10.04 0.44
C VAL A 120 -0.03 -9.56 -1.00
N VAL A 121 -1.16 -9.18 -1.59
CA VAL A 121 -1.25 -8.72 -2.99
C VAL A 121 -1.66 -7.25 -3.10
N GLY A 122 -1.95 -6.60 -1.97
CA GLY A 122 -2.28 -5.18 -1.94
C GLY A 122 -2.69 -4.72 -0.55
N THR A 123 -2.51 -3.43 -0.30
CA THR A 123 -2.98 -2.76 0.91
C THR A 123 -3.61 -1.43 0.54
N TYR A 124 -4.60 -1.02 1.32
CA TYR A 124 -5.18 0.31 1.21
C TYR A 124 -5.68 0.75 2.57
N ASN A 125 -5.14 1.85 3.10
CA ASN A 125 -5.32 2.27 4.50
C ASN A 125 -4.96 1.15 5.48
N ASP A 126 -5.94 0.64 6.24
CA ASP A 126 -5.80 -0.46 7.20
C ASP A 126 -6.32 -1.82 6.69
N LEU A 127 -6.75 -1.86 5.43
CA LEU A 127 -7.18 -3.10 4.79
C LEU A 127 -6.01 -3.76 4.06
N VAL A 128 -5.97 -5.08 4.17
CA VAL A 128 -4.96 -5.95 3.56
C VAL A 128 -5.68 -6.97 2.70
N LEU A 129 -5.34 -7.02 1.42
CA LEU A 129 -5.79 -8.04 0.50
C LEU A 129 -4.73 -9.14 0.40
N CYS A 130 -5.14 -10.38 0.65
CA CYS A 130 -4.26 -11.54 0.60
C CYS A 130 -4.77 -12.56 -0.42
N CYS A 131 -3.83 -13.28 -1.03
CA CYS A 131 -4.12 -14.50 -1.78
C CYS A 131 -3.62 -15.72 -0.98
N ALA A 132 -4.38 -16.81 -1.00
CA ALA A 132 -4.02 -18.05 -0.31
C ALA A 132 -2.75 -18.70 -0.86
N THR A 133 -2.48 -18.49 -2.14
CA THR A 133 -1.40 -19.14 -2.90
C THR A 133 -0.63 -18.12 -3.72
N MET A 134 0.67 -18.35 -3.89
CA MET A 134 1.53 -17.56 -4.78
C MET A 134 1.17 -17.81 -6.24
N CYS A 135 1.02 -19.08 -6.60
CA CYS A 135 0.65 -19.54 -7.93
C CYS A 135 -0.81 -20.00 -7.95
N PHE A 136 -1.39 -20.09 -9.15
CA PHE A 136 -2.78 -20.52 -9.35
C PHE A 136 -3.75 -19.68 -8.50
N GLN A 137 -3.61 -18.36 -8.64
CA GLN A 137 -4.25 -17.38 -7.76
C GLN A 137 -5.77 -17.42 -7.90
N ARG A 138 -6.45 -17.85 -6.83
CA ARG A 138 -7.90 -18.07 -6.83
C ARG A 138 -8.57 -17.57 -5.56
N ASP A 139 -8.03 -17.90 -4.39
CA ASP A 139 -8.69 -17.63 -3.12
C ASP A 139 -8.17 -16.36 -2.47
N TYR A 140 -9.00 -15.32 -2.47
CA TYR A 140 -8.67 -14.01 -1.93
C TYR A 140 -9.38 -13.74 -0.61
N TYR A 141 -8.67 -13.08 0.30
CA TYR A 141 -9.18 -12.67 1.60
C TYR A 141 -8.95 -11.18 1.78
N LEU A 142 -10.00 -10.45 2.15
CA LEU A 142 -9.89 -9.08 2.63
C LEU A 142 -9.82 -9.11 4.15
N CYS A 143 -8.84 -8.44 4.74
CA CYS A 143 -8.61 -8.46 6.18
C CYS A 143 -8.33 -7.06 6.73
N ASN A 144 -8.88 -6.75 7.89
CA ASN A 144 -8.36 -5.72 8.77
C ASN A 144 -7.55 -6.42 9.87
N ALA A 145 -6.22 -6.41 9.71
CA ALA A 145 -5.31 -7.13 10.60
C ALA A 145 -5.38 -6.63 12.06
N TYR A 146 -5.85 -5.40 12.28
CA TYR A 146 -5.98 -4.82 13.60
C TYR A 146 -7.25 -5.29 14.32
N THR A 147 -8.40 -5.28 13.64
CA THR A 147 -9.66 -5.82 14.21
C THR A 147 -9.71 -7.34 14.17
N LYS A 148 -8.82 -7.98 13.40
CA LYS A 148 -8.79 -9.42 13.08
C LYS A 148 -10.05 -9.91 12.36
N GLN A 149 -10.83 -8.98 11.82
CA GLN A 149 -11.96 -9.30 10.96
C GLN A 149 -11.46 -9.54 9.55
N TRP A 150 -12.12 -10.47 8.88
CA TRP A 150 -11.81 -10.82 7.50
C TRP A 150 -13.04 -11.39 6.80
N GLU A 151 -13.03 -11.31 5.49
CA GLU A 151 -14.00 -11.97 4.61
C GLU A 151 -13.26 -12.66 3.45
N ALA A 152 -13.73 -13.85 3.09
CA ALA A 152 -13.30 -14.51 1.86
C ALA A 152 -14.08 -13.91 0.70
N LEU A 153 -13.37 -13.49 -0.34
CA LEU A 153 -13.99 -13.07 -1.59
C LEU A 153 -14.47 -14.32 -2.35
N PRO A 154 -15.55 -14.24 -3.13
CA PRO A 154 -15.92 -15.33 -4.02
C PRO A 154 -14.76 -15.65 -4.96
N SER A 155 -14.66 -16.90 -5.43
CA SER A 155 -13.63 -17.24 -6.40
C SER A 155 -13.84 -16.45 -7.70
N PRO A 156 -12.75 -15.99 -8.33
CA PRO A 156 -12.81 -15.35 -9.64
C PRO A 156 -13.21 -16.37 -10.72
N PRO A 157 -13.64 -15.89 -11.91
CA PRO A 157 -14.10 -16.73 -13.01
C PRO A 157 -13.08 -17.78 -13.45
N GLN A 158 -11.80 -17.39 -13.52
CA GLN A 158 -10.72 -18.25 -13.98
C GLN A 158 -9.57 -18.34 -12.97
N CYS A 159 -8.99 -19.53 -12.87
CA CYS A 159 -7.74 -19.75 -12.15
C CYS A 159 -6.58 -19.53 -13.13
N HIS A 160 -5.69 -18.62 -12.77
CA HIS A 160 -4.51 -18.27 -13.56
C HIS A 160 -3.28 -18.49 -12.70
N GLU A 161 -2.20 -18.98 -13.30
CA GLU A 161 -0.94 -19.22 -12.60
C GLU A 161 -0.48 -17.95 -11.88
N GLU A 162 -0.38 -16.83 -12.60
CA GLU A 162 -0.09 -15.51 -12.04
C GLU A 162 -0.95 -14.44 -12.71
N VAL A 163 -1.34 -13.40 -11.95
CA VAL A 163 -2.01 -12.20 -12.48
C VAL A 163 -1.48 -10.92 -11.84
N GLY A 164 -1.59 -9.80 -12.55
CA GLY A 164 -1.35 -8.48 -11.98
C GLY A 164 -2.53 -8.08 -11.09
N VAL A 165 -2.36 -8.09 -9.77
CA VAL A 165 -3.43 -7.75 -8.82
C VAL A 165 -3.31 -6.30 -8.40
N GLY A 166 -4.42 -5.56 -8.37
CA GLY A 166 -4.52 -4.23 -7.77
C GLY A 166 -5.70 -4.14 -6.82
N PHE A 167 -5.54 -3.38 -5.74
CA PHE A 167 -6.55 -3.21 -4.71
C PHE A 167 -6.72 -1.73 -4.36
N ILE A 168 -7.97 -1.25 -4.42
CA ILE A 168 -8.32 0.13 -4.06
C ILE A 168 -9.64 0.15 -3.31
N CYS A 169 -9.77 1.10 -2.38
CA CYS A 169 -10.93 1.25 -1.52
C CYS A 169 -11.28 2.73 -1.36
N ASP A 170 -12.56 3.06 -1.29
CA ASP A 170 -12.99 4.36 -0.82
C ASP A 170 -12.57 4.54 0.64
N PRO A 171 -12.08 5.71 1.05
CA PRO A 171 -11.80 5.95 2.47
C PRO A 171 -13.11 5.91 3.26
N TYR A 172 -13.09 5.21 4.40
CA TYR A 172 -14.26 5.02 5.26
C TYR A 172 -14.75 6.33 5.90
N TYR A 173 -13.85 7.27 6.12
CA TYR A 173 -14.19 8.65 6.47
C TYR A 173 -13.14 9.60 5.92
N LYS A 174 -13.55 10.84 5.65
CA LYS A 174 -12.68 11.91 5.19
C LYS A 174 -12.74 13.08 6.15
N GLU A 175 -11.61 13.77 6.28
CA GLU A 175 -11.54 15.07 6.94
C GLU A 175 -12.08 16.13 5.98
N CYS A 176 -13.13 16.83 6.39
CA CYS A 176 -13.67 17.97 5.69
C CYS A 176 -12.94 19.21 6.21
N LYS A 177 -12.15 19.85 5.35
CA LYS A 177 -11.68 21.21 5.58
C LYS A 177 -12.87 22.12 5.29
N GLU A 178 -13.30 22.92 6.26
CA GLU A 178 -14.29 23.97 6.00
C GLU A 178 -13.68 24.95 5.00
N ASP A 179 -14.37 25.21 3.89
CA ASP A 179 -13.95 26.21 2.92
C ASP A 179 -13.78 27.56 3.63
N ALA A 180 -12.63 28.19 3.45
CA ALA A 180 -12.25 29.45 4.08
C ALA A 180 -13.12 30.66 3.63
N ASP A 181 -14.12 30.45 2.78
CA ASP A 181 -14.89 31.51 2.12
C ASP A 181 -16.19 31.92 2.82
N GLN A 182 -16.59 31.31 3.96
CA GLN A 182 -17.88 31.65 4.59
C GLN A 182 -17.90 32.08 6.06
N ARG A 183 -16.77 32.29 6.75
CA ARG A 183 -16.79 32.95 8.08
C ARG A 183 -15.63 33.89 8.32
N LYS A 184 -15.84 35.17 7.97
CA LYS A 184 -15.23 36.27 8.71
C LYS A 184 -16.10 36.54 9.93
N GLU A 185 -15.80 35.88 11.04
CA GLU A 185 -15.90 36.45 12.39
C GLU A 185 -15.42 35.45 13.46
N GLU A 186 -14.41 35.91 14.20
CA GLU A 186 -14.04 35.59 15.59
C GLU A 186 -13.53 34.17 15.95
N THR A 187 -12.21 34.12 16.18
CA THR A 187 -11.48 33.29 17.15
C THR A 187 -12.11 31.95 17.55
N SER A 188 -11.92 30.94 16.71
CA SER A 188 -11.82 29.55 17.18
C SER A 188 -11.04 28.71 16.16
N THR A 189 -10.07 27.94 16.66
CA THR A 189 -9.35 26.89 15.92
C THR A 189 -10.31 26.14 14.99
N SER A 190 -10.04 26.14 13.68
CA SER A 190 -10.86 25.46 12.67
C SER A 190 -11.08 24.00 13.10
N LYS A 191 -12.29 23.67 13.55
CA LYS A 191 -12.61 22.31 14.00
C LYS A 191 -12.83 21.47 12.75
N ALA A 192 -11.85 20.65 12.40
CA ALA A 192 -12.03 19.69 11.32
C ALA A 192 -13.27 18.83 11.59
N SER A 193 -14.18 18.80 10.61
CA SER A 193 -15.36 17.93 10.63
C SER A 193 -15.04 16.65 9.86
N PHE A 194 -15.62 15.52 10.26
CA PHE A 194 -15.41 14.24 9.60
C PHE A 194 -16.69 13.78 8.95
N GLN A 195 -16.62 13.42 7.67
CA GLN A 195 -17.72 12.82 6.95
C GLN A 195 -17.49 11.31 6.83
N LEU A 196 -18.43 10.54 7.36
CA LEU A 196 -18.44 9.08 7.22
C LEU A 196 -18.96 8.67 5.86
N ASN A 197 -18.30 7.68 5.28
CA ASN A 197 -18.72 6.99 4.07
C ASN A 197 -19.27 5.60 4.45
N THR A 198 -20.53 5.55 4.87
CA THR A 198 -21.22 4.29 5.21
C THR A 198 -21.38 3.37 4.01
N GLU A 199 -21.30 3.94 2.80
CA GLU A 199 -21.41 3.23 1.54
C GLU A 199 -20.06 2.90 0.92
N TYR A 200 -18.94 3.07 1.65
CA TYR A 200 -17.60 2.83 1.11
C TYR A 200 -17.52 1.51 0.34
N ARG A 201 -16.81 1.59 -0.78
CA ARG A 201 -16.73 0.55 -1.80
C ARG A 201 -15.28 0.19 -1.98
N TYR A 202 -15.03 -1.05 -2.37
CA TYR A 202 -13.70 -1.47 -2.78
C TYR A 202 -13.74 -2.27 -4.07
N ARG A 203 -12.59 -2.31 -4.73
CA ARG A 203 -12.36 -3.02 -5.98
C ARG A 203 -11.10 -3.86 -5.87
N VAL A 204 -11.18 -5.07 -6.38
CA VAL A 204 -10.00 -5.90 -6.68
C VAL A 204 -9.95 -6.07 -8.19
N VAL A 205 -8.83 -5.70 -8.79
CA VAL A 205 -8.61 -5.86 -10.23
C VAL A 205 -7.54 -6.92 -10.45
N ARG A 206 -7.83 -7.89 -11.32
CA ARG A 206 -6.85 -8.84 -11.85
C ARG A 206 -6.65 -8.54 -13.33
N ILE A 207 -5.43 -8.22 -13.72
CA ILE A 207 -5.02 -8.15 -15.12
C ILE A 207 -4.45 -9.50 -15.50
N ILE A 208 -5.07 -10.13 -16.51
CA ILE A 208 -4.67 -11.45 -16.97
C ILE A 208 -3.53 -11.27 -17.98
N PRO A 209 -2.37 -11.91 -17.77
CA PRO A 209 -1.27 -11.81 -18.71
C PRO A 209 -1.64 -12.50 -20.03
N GLU A 210 -1.43 -11.79 -21.15
CA GLU A 210 -1.56 -12.32 -22.50
C GLU A 210 -0.19 -12.74 -23.06
N SER A 211 -0.18 -13.44 -24.21
CA SER A 211 1.05 -13.89 -24.86
C SER A 211 2.05 -12.75 -25.11
N PRO A 212 3.37 -13.03 -25.16
CA PRO A 212 4.38 -11.99 -25.36
C PRO A 212 4.11 -11.19 -26.64
N GLY A 213 4.17 -9.85 -26.57
CA GLY A 213 3.97 -8.97 -27.74
C GLY A 213 3.26 -7.64 -27.46
N GLY A 214 2.64 -7.50 -26.28
CA GLY A 214 1.83 -6.34 -25.92
C GLY A 214 0.56 -6.23 -26.77
N SER A 215 -0.46 -5.57 -26.23
CA SER A 215 -1.72 -5.35 -26.94
C SER A 215 -2.31 -3.99 -26.58
N VAL A 216 -3.11 -3.43 -27.49
CA VAL A 216 -3.93 -2.22 -27.26
C VAL A 216 -5.18 -2.53 -26.43
N TYR A 217 -5.30 -3.76 -25.94
CA TYR A 217 -6.31 -4.15 -24.97
C TYR A 217 -5.74 -5.22 -24.04
N PHE A 218 -6.37 -5.42 -22.90
CA PHE A 218 -6.08 -6.54 -22.02
C PHE A 218 -7.34 -7.04 -21.34
N LYS A 219 -7.35 -8.33 -21.01
CA LYS A 219 -8.43 -8.93 -20.22
C LYS A 219 -8.26 -8.60 -18.74
N ALA A 220 -9.33 -8.11 -18.12
CA ALA A 220 -9.37 -7.81 -16.69
C ALA A 220 -10.57 -8.50 -16.01
N GLU A 221 -10.36 -8.95 -14.78
CA GLU A 221 -11.44 -9.40 -13.90
C GLU A 221 -11.53 -8.44 -12.71
N ILE A 222 -12.72 -7.89 -12.47
CA ILE A 222 -12.92 -6.85 -11.47
C ILE A 222 -13.98 -7.30 -10.48
N PHE A 223 -13.58 -7.46 -9.22
CA PHE A 223 -14.48 -7.68 -8.10
C PHE A 223 -15.05 -6.35 -7.62
N SER A 224 -16.37 -6.29 -7.43
CA SER A 224 -17.07 -5.17 -6.82
C SER A 224 -17.65 -5.56 -5.46
N SER A 225 -17.32 -4.79 -4.43
CA SER A 225 -17.84 -4.99 -3.07
C SER A 225 -19.36 -4.83 -2.96
N GLU A 226 -19.96 -4.01 -3.83
CA GLU A 226 -21.38 -3.68 -3.82
C GLU A 226 -22.21 -4.83 -4.39
N THR A 227 -21.71 -5.45 -5.46
CA THR A 227 -22.38 -6.58 -6.09
C THR A 227 -21.98 -7.92 -5.50
N GLY A 228 -20.83 -7.97 -4.81
CA GLY A 228 -20.21 -9.20 -4.33
C GLY A 228 -19.84 -10.15 -5.46
N LYS A 229 -19.59 -9.65 -6.68
CA LYS A 229 -19.34 -10.44 -7.88
C LYS A 229 -18.10 -9.98 -8.62
N TRP A 230 -17.47 -10.93 -9.29
CA TRP A 230 -16.46 -10.69 -10.30
C TRP A 230 -17.10 -10.40 -11.65
N THR A 231 -16.52 -9.47 -12.39
CA THR A 231 -16.92 -9.11 -13.74
C THR A 231 -15.72 -9.23 -14.65
N GLU A 232 -15.85 -10.03 -15.70
CA GLU A 232 -14.83 -10.16 -16.74
C GLU A 232 -15.06 -9.09 -17.80
N THR A 233 -13.99 -8.42 -18.23
CA THR A 233 -14.08 -7.34 -19.22
C THR A 233 -12.80 -7.25 -20.05
N ILE A 234 -12.91 -6.61 -21.21
CA ILE A 234 -11.77 -6.25 -22.05
C ILE A 234 -11.59 -4.74 -21.89
N VAL A 235 -10.43 -4.35 -21.38
CA VAL A 235 -10.06 -2.94 -21.22
C VAL A 235 -9.25 -2.51 -22.43
N LEU A 236 -9.67 -1.43 -23.09
CA LEU A 236 -8.91 -0.81 -24.18
C LEU A 236 -7.82 0.06 -23.57
N CYS A 237 -6.60 -0.11 -24.04
CA CYS A 237 -5.44 0.70 -23.69
C CYS A 237 -5.10 1.63 -24.85
N PRO A 238 -4.81 2.93 -24.60
CA PRO A 238 -4.47 3.87 -25.68
C PRO A 238 -3.27 3.45 -26.54
N ARG A 239 -2.32 2.69 -25.97
CA ARG A 239 -1.12 2.17 -26.65
C ARG A 239 -0.90 0.70 -26.29
N SER A 240 -0.07 0.02 -27.07
CA SER A 240 0.31 -1.37 -26.78
C SER A 240 1.00 -1.44 -25.42
N PHE A 241 0.50 -2.30 -24.53
CA PHE A 241 1.04 -2.50 -23.21
C PHE A 241 1.24 -3.99 -22.92
N TYR A 242 2.32 -4.32 -22.23
CA TYR A 242 2.61 -5.65 -21.74
C TYR A 242 2.90 -5.58 -20.24
N LEU A 243 2.14 -6.34 -19.46
CA LEU A 243 2.33 -6.45 -18.02
C LEU A 243 3.17 -7.68 -17.69
N ASP A 244 4.37 -7.45 -17.16
CA ASP A 244 5.11 -8.48 -16.44
C ASP A 244 4.55 -8.56 -15.01
N VAL A 245 4.21 -9.76 -14.52
CA VAL A 245 3.43 -9.96 -13.28
C VAL A 245 4.24 -9.70 -11.99
N ARG A 246 5.39 -9.04 -12.12
CA ARG A 246 6.32 -8.72 -11.04
C ARG A 246 5.80 -7.67 -10.06
N HIS A 247 4.88 -6.80 -10.48
CA HIS A 247 4.45 -5.66 -9.67
C HIS A 247 2.95 -5.64 -9.44
N GLU A 248 2.57 -5.60 -8.16
CA GLU A 248 1.21 -5.33 -7.70
C GLU A 248 0.80 -3.89 -8.05
N GLY A 249 -0.48 -3.72 -8.37
CA GLY A 249 -1.08 -2.44 -8.71
C GLY A 249 -1.04 -1.45 -7.56
N VAL A 250 -0.64 -0.23 -7.86
CA VAL A 250 -0.50 0.87 -6.90
C VAL A 250 -1.74 1.75 -6.98
N ALA A 251 -2.45 1.94 -5.87
CA ALA A 251 -3.56 2.87 -5.82
C ALA A 251 -3.06 4.32 -5.63
N TYR A 252 -3.51 5.23 -6.48
CA TYR A 252 -3.19 6.65 -6.43
C TYR A 252 -4.32 7.47 -7.05
N ASN A 253 -4.76 8.56 -6.40
CA ASN A 253 -5.80 9.46 -6.92
C ASN A 253 -7.05 8.76 -7.49
N GLY A 254 -7.53 7.68 -6.85
CA GLY A 254 -8.73 6.96 -7.27
C GLY A 254 -8.54 5.97 -8.42
N MET A 255 -7.32 5.87 -8.98
CA MET A 255 -6.96 4.91 -10.02
C MET A 255 -5.95 3.88 -9.50
N LEU A 256 -5.83 2.76 -10.22
CA LEU A 256 -4.80 1.75 -10.01
C LEU A 256 -3.76 1.81 -11.13
N TYR A 257 -2.48 1.79 -10.76
CA TYR A 257 -1.37 1.89 -11.70
C TYR A 257 -0.52 0.63 -11.71
N TRP A 258 -0.16 0.17 -12.91
CA TRP A 258 0.78 -0.93 -13.12
C TRP A 258 1.89 -0.50 -14.06
N MET A 259 3.12 -0.88 -13.73
CA MET A 259 4.32 -0.56 -14.49
C MET A 259 4.80 -1.79 -15.24
N SER A 260 5.18 -1.62 -16.50
CA SER A 260 5.91 -2.64 -17.25
C SER A 260 7.39 -2.58 -16.87
N SER A 261 7.93 -3.65 -16.29
CA SER A 261 9.35 -3.69 -15.86
C SER A 261 10.34 -3.53 -17.02
N SER A 262 9.96 -3.93 -18.24
CA SER A 262 10.85 -3.91 -19.40
C SER A 262 10.86 -2.59 -20.16
N SER A 263 9.73 -1.89 -20.25
CA SER A 263 9.63 -0.61 -20.99
C SER A 263 9.58 0.63 -20.08
N GLY A 264 9.20 0.46 -18.82
CA GLY A 264 8.92 1.56 -17.89
C GLY A 264 7.61 2.30 -18.15
N SER A 265 6.84 1.87 -19.15
CA SER A 265 5.51 2.41 -19.42
C SER A 265 4.58 2.04 -18.28
N VAL A 266 3.64 2.93 -17.96
CA VAL A 266 2.67 2.73 -16.88
C VAL A 266 1.25 2.83 -17.43
N ILE A 267 0.39 1.91 -17.03
CA ILE A 267 -1.06 2.06 -17.24
C ILE A 267 -1.74 2.49 -15.96
N GLY A 268 -2.73 3.37 -16.07
CA GLY A 268 -3.64 3.74 -15.00
C GLY A 268 -5.06 3.32 -15.35
N LEU A 269 -5.70 2.50 -14.53
CA LEU A 269 -7.09 2.07 -14.69
C LEU A 269 -7.96 2.70 -13.60
N ASP A 270 -9.09 3.29 -13.98
CA ASP A 270 -10.16 3.66 -13.04
C ASP A 270 -11.13 2.47 -12.90
N PRO A 271 -11.13 1.74 -11.77
CA PRO A 271 -11.98 0.58 -11.58
C PRO A 271 -13.44 0.91 -11.23
N TYR A 272 -13.80 2.20 -11.13
CA TYR A 272 -15.15 2.69 -10.87
C TYR A 272 -15.81 3.32 -12.11
N SER A 273 -15.04 3.64 -13.15
CA SER A 273 -15.52 4.31 -14.37
C SER A 273 -16.60 3.57 -15.19
N ASN A 274 -16.79 2.26 -14.99
CA ASN A 274 -17.84 1.48 -15.67
C ASN A 274 -19.26 1.84 -15.21
N ASP A 275 -19.41 2.70 -14.21
CA ASP A 275 -20.69 3.28 -13.82
C ASP A 275 -21.20 4.35 -14.84
N ASN A 276 -20.39 4.70 -15.86
CA ASN A 276 -20.73 5.66 -16.92
C ASN A 276 -21.57 5.05 -18.07
N VAL A 277 -22.25 5.93 -18.82
CA VAL A 277 -23.21 5.61 -19.90
C VAL A 277 -22.66 4.64 -20.96
N ASP A 278 -21.36 4.73 -21.27
CA ASP A 278 -20.71 3.92 -22.31
C ASP A 278 -20.17 2.56 -21.81
N LYS A 279 -20.26 2.26 -20.50
CA LYS A 279 -19.81 1.00 -19.87
C LYS A 279 -18.40 0.55 -20.25
N LYS A 280 -17.50 1.51 -20.51
CA LYS A 280 -16.08 1.25 -20.77
C LYS A 280 -15.27 1.69 -19.58
N TYR A 281 -14.34 0.84 -19.15
CA TYR A 281 -13.36 1.24 -18.15
C TYR A 281 -12.38 2.25 -18.74
N ASN A 282 -12.17 3.35 -18.03
CA ASN A 282 -11.21 4.37 -18.39
C ASN A 282 -9.80 3.89 -18.06
N CYS A 283 -8.99 3.71 -19.10
CA CYS A 283 -7.58 3.34 -19.00
C CYS A 283 -6.74 4.42 -19.66
N ARG A 284 -5.72 4.89 -18.96
CA ARG A 284 -4.72 5.80 -19.47
C ARG A 284 -3.38 5.11 -19.59
N PHE A 285 -2.61 5.51 -20.58
CA PHE A 285 -1.23 5.08 -20.79
C PHE A 285 -0.31 6.26 -20.51
N ILE A 286 0.71 6.04 -19.71
CA ILE A 286 1.74 7.01 -19.38
C ILE A 286 3.04 6.48 -19.98
N ASP A 287 3.63 7.28 -20.86
CA ASP A 287 4.90 6.96 -21.49
C ASP A 287 6.02 6.81 -20.44
N ASN A 288 7.11 6.17 -20.85
CA ASN A 288 8.29 6.10 -20.01
C ASN A 288 8.90 7.51 -19.86
N PRO A 289 9.67 7.77 -18.80
CA PRO A 289 10.38 9.03 -18.66
C PRO A 289 11.37 9.19 -19.82
N GLU A 290 11.32 10.34 -20.47
CA GLU A 290 12.31 10.74 -21.45
C GLU A 290 13.53 11.33 -20.73
N ASP A 291 14.71 10.82 -21.06
CA ASP A 291 15.96 11.38 -20.56
C ASP A 291 17.05 11.29 -21.63
N ASP A 292 17.32 12.44 -22.25
CA ASP A 292 18.35 12.59 -23.29
C ASP A 292 19.77 12.28 -22.77
N GLN A 293 19.97 12.15 -21.46
CA GLN A 293 21.26 11.88 -20.84
C GLN A 293 21.45 10.43 -20.42
N VAL A 294 20.47 9.54 -20.64
CA VAL A 294 20.57 8.12 -20.27
C VAL A 294 21.23 7.31 -21.39
N PRO A 295 22.28 6.52 -21.09
CA PRO A 295 22.79 5.54 -22.04
C PRO A 295 21.78 4.38 -22.15
N VAL A 296 21.38 4.11 -23.38
CA VAL A 296 20.70 2.97 -24.05
C VAL A 296 20.19 1.73 -23.25
N THR A 297 20.62 1.40 -22.03
CA THR A 297 20.00 0.35 -21.18
C THR A 297 19.45 0.89 -19.85
N ALA A 298 18.16 0.61 -19.60
CA ALA A 298 17.49 0.96 -18.37
C ALA A 298 16.55 -0.16 -17.91
N THR A 299 16.41 -0.32 -16.59
CA THR A 299 15.45 -1.22 -15.97
C THR A 299 14.63 -0.46 -14.92
N PHE A 300 13.36 -0.83 -14.79
CA PHE A 300 12.42 -0.18 -13.88
C PHE A 300 12.07 -1.14 -12.76
N ASP A 301 12.27 -0.72 -11.51
CA ASP A 301 12.25 -1.62 -10.36
C ASP A 301 11.15 -1.31 -9.35
N LEU A 302 10.78 -0.03 -9.18
CA LEU A 302 9.79 0.38 -8.19
C LEU A 302 8.82 1.44 -8.71
N LEU A 303 7.52 1.16 -8.59
CA LEU A 303 6.44 2.14 -8.65
C LEU A 303 5.77 2.21 -7.27
N SER A 304 5.70 3.40 -6.66
CA SER A 304 5.12 3.54 -5.33
C SER A 304 4.59 4.94 -5.05
N VAL A 305 3.64 5.02 -4.11
CA VAL A 305 3.15 6.29 -3.56
C VAL A 305 3.96 6.66 -2.31
N CYS A 306 4.31 7.94 -2.20
CA CYS A 306 4.86 8.55 -1.00
C CYS A 306 4.00 9.73 -0.57
N ARG A 307 4.07 10.14 0.70
CA ARG A 307 3.38 11.33 1.20
C ARG A 307 4.38 12.43 1.52
N VAL A 308 4.05 13.63 1.09
CA VAL A 308 4.83 14.84 1.38
C VAL A 308 4.45 15.38 2.75
N GLY A 309 5.41 15.99 3.44
CA GLY A 309 5.14 16.86 4.58
C GLY A 309 4.11 17.94 4.20
N GLY A 310 2.85 17.77 4.63
CA GLY A 310 1.73 18.63 4.23
C GLY A 310 0.46 17.87 3.78
N GLY A 311 0.54 16.56 3.56
CA GLY A 311 -0.64 15.70 3.36
C GLY A 311 -1.00 15.38 1.90
N GLY A 312 -0.15 15.75 0.94
CA GLY A 312 -0.30 15.33 -0.46
C GLY A 312 0.36 13.97 -0.71
N GLU A 313 -0.26 13.15 -1.56
CA GLU A 313 0.32 11.91 -2.09
C GLU A 313 1.01 12.18 -3.43
N ARG A 314 2.08 11.46 -3.72
CA ARG A 314 2.83 11.55 -4.98
C ARG A 314 3.15 10.17 -5.49
N LEU A 315 2.93 9.93 -6.78
CA LEU A 315 3.34 8.71 -7.45
C LEU A 315 4.77 8.88 -7.96
N ARG A 316 5.67 7.99 -7.54
CA ARG A 316 7.07 7.99 -7.96
C ARG A 316 7.48 6.67 -8.57
N MET A 317 8.40 6.76 -9.52
CA MET A 317 9.00 5.63 -10.21
C MET A 317 10.52 5.67 -10.08
N CYS A 318 11.14 4.51 -9.88
CA CYS A 318 12.58 4.36 -9.82
C CYS A 318 13.10 3.56 -11.00
N GLN A 319 14.17 4.07 -11.60
CA GLN A 319 14.79 3.52 -12.80
C GLN A 319 16.30 3.36 -12.54
N PHE A 320 16.81 2.15 -12.77
CA PHE A 320 18.23 1.92 -12.90
C PHE A 320 18.66 2.14 -14.34
N SER A 321 19.82 2.75 -14.53
CA SER A 321 20.39 3.04 -15.85
C SER A 321 21.91 2.86 -15.82
N GLY A 322 22.47 2.43 -16.94
CA GLY A 322 23.86 2.03 -17.05
C GLY A 322 24.46 2.31 -18.42
N ASN A 323 25.79 2.24 -18.51
CA ASN A 323 26.47 2.32 -19.80
C ASN A 323 26.43 0.97 -20.52
N ASN A 324 26.16 0.99 -21.82
CA ASN A 324 26.04 -0.20 -22.65
C ASN A 324 27.26 -1.12 -22.70
N GLU A 325 28.45 -0.59 -22.48
CA GLU A 325 29.69 -1.31 -22.78
C GLU A 325 29.98 -2.42 -21.77
N ASP A 326 29.56 -2.24 -20.50
CA ASP A 326 29.83 -3.17 -19.40
C ASP A 326 28.57 -3.84 -18.84
N GLY A 327 27.37 -3.41 -19.26
CA GLY A 327 26.08 -3.91 -18.74
C GLY A 327 25.81 -3.53 -17.28
N VAL A 328 26.64 -2.67 -16.71
CA VAL A 328 26.60 -2.24 -15.31
C VAL A 328 25.62 -1.08 -15.15
N MET A 329 24.67 -1.23 -14.22
CA MET A 329 23.79 -0.13 -13.79
C MET A 329 24.58 0.79 -12.85
N ASP A 330 24.77 2.05 -13.27
CA ASP A 330 25.59 3.04 -12.56
C ASP A 330 24.75 4.09 -11.83
N TRP A 331 23.50 4.28 -12.26
CA TRP A 331 22.65 5.38 -11.84
C TRP A 331 21.27 4.91 -11.41
N LEU A 332 20.80 5.46 -10.29
CA LEU A 332 19.42 5.40 -9.85
C LEU A 332 18.76 6.75 -10.12
N SER A 333 17.73 6.75 -10.98
CA SER A 333 16.89 7.91 -11.27
C SER A 333 15.54 7.77 -10.58
N VAL A 334 15.10 8.82 -9.89
CA VAL A 334 13.80 8.90 -9.22
C VAL A 334 12.94 9.91 -9.97
N TRP A 335 11.81 9.44 -10.47
CA TRP A 335 10.85 10.19 -11.26
C TRP A 335 9.56 10.40 -10.46
N GLU A 336 8.92 11.55 -10.65
CA GLU A 336 7.64 11.88 -10.04
C GLU A 336 6.62 12.19 -11.13
N LEU A 337 5.42 11.61 -11.01
CA LEU A 337 4.37 11.85 -11.97
C LEU A 337 3.73 13.21 -11.71
N LYS A 338 3.83 14.12 -12.69
CA LYS A 338 3.04 15.34 -12.70
C LYS A 338 1.81 15.12 -13.56
N ASP A 339 0.64 15.25 -12.93
CA ASP A 339 -0.65 15.03 -13.56
C ASP A 339 -1.32 16.38 -13.81
N ASP A 340 -1.19 16.92 -15.03
CA ASP A 340 -1.88 18.16 -15.40
C ASP A 340 -3.33 17.80 -15.82
N GLN A 341 -4.24 17.91 -14.86
CA GLN A 341 -5.66 17.56 -14.97
C GLN A 341 -6.42 18.33 -16.08
N VAL A 342 -5.84 19.43 -16.60
CA VAL A 342 -6.47 20.28 -17.62
C VAL A 342 -6.31 19.71 -19.02
N ASP A 343 -5.13 19.16 -19.34
CA ASP A 343 -4.79 18.65 -20.67
C ASP A 343 -4.78 17.12 -20.73
N ASN A 344 -5.03 16.45 -19.59
CA ASN A 344 -4.89 14.99 -19.42
C ASN A 344 -3.49 14.51 -19.82
N ASP A 345 -2.51 15.39 -19.70
CA ASP A 345 -1.11 15.16 -20.01
C ASP A 345 -0.38 14.82 -18.71
N SER A 346 0.20 13.62 -18.68
CA SER A 346 0.84 13.04 -17.51
C SER A 346 2.29 12.82 -17.86
N ASN A 347 3.17 13.63 -17.28
CA ASN A 347 4.59 13.62 -17.60
C ASN A 347 5.42 13.26 -16.37
N TRP A 348 6.47 12.48 -16.60
CA TRP A 348 7.46 12.15 -15.57
C TRP A 348 8.46 13.29 -15.43
N ILE A 349 8.67 13.74 -14.19
CA ILE A 349 9.68 14.74 -13.85
C ILE A 349 10.80 14.07 -13.09
N LEU A 350 12.04 14.25 -13.55
CA LEU A 350 13.22 13.77 -12.83
C LEU A 350 13.37 14.56 -11.53
N VAL A 351 13.20 13.89 -10.40
CA VAL A 351 13.39 14.48 -9.07
C VAL A 351 14.85 14.39 -8.67
N ARG A 352 15.48 13.23 -8.89
CA ARG A 352 16.86 12.98 -8.48
C ARG A 352 17.53 11.94 -9.37
N ARG A 353 18.82 12.14 -9.61
CA ARG A 353 19.75 11.14 -10.15
C ARG A 353 20.88 10.90 -9.15
N ILE A 354 21.16 9.63 -8.86
CA ILE A 354 22.09 9.21 -7.83
C ILE A 354 23.09 8.22 -8.42
N SER A 355 24.39 8.43 -8.19
CA SER A 355 25.45 7.49 -8.60
C SER A 355 25.57 6.33 -7.62
N LEU A 356 25.30 5.11 -8.07
CA LEU A 356 25.45 3.89 -7.27
C LEU A 356 26.90 3.73 -6.79
N ASN A 357 27.89 3.94 -7.66
CA ASN A 357 29.30 3.89 -7.29
C ASN A 357 29.68 4.88 -6.19
N GLY A 358 29.15 6.12 -6.24
CA GLY A 358 29.35 7.13 -5.20
C GLY A 358 28.77 6.72 -3.84
N MET A 359 27.67 5.96 -3.84
CA MET A 359 26.98 5.51 -2.64
C MET A 359 27.81 4.51 -1.82
N PHE A 360 28.51 3.58 -2.48
CA PHE A 360 29.23 2.49 -1.81
C PHE A 360 30.61 2.88 -1.29
N LEU A 361 31.26 3.89 -1.87
CA LEU A 361 32.63 4.25 -1.54
C LEU A 361 32.78 4.88 -0.15
N GLN A 362 31.72 5.43 0.42
CA GLN A 362 31.78 6.18 1.68
C GLN A 362 31.56 5.33 2.94
N ASN A 363 30.99 4.13 2.82
CA ASN A 363 30.75 3.24 3.96
C ASN A 363 31.66 2.00 3.88
N PRO A 364 32.67 1.87 4.78
CA PRO A 364 33.62 0.74 4.76
C PRO A 364 32.97 -0.64 4.88
N VAL A 365 31.79 -0.75 5.51
CA VAL A 365 31.06 -2.02 5.65
C VAL A 365 30.42 -2.40 4.32
N ILE A 366 29.79 -1.44 3.66
CA ILE A 366 29.08 -1.63 2.40
C ILE A 366 30.09 -1.83 1.26
N ARG A 367 31.24 -1.16 1.34
CA ARG A 367 32.39 -1.42 0.49
C ARG A 367 32.87 -2.87 0.60
N LYS A 368 32.90 -3.44 1.81
CA LYS A 368 33.24 -4.87 1.99
C LYS A 368 32.20 -5.79 1.36
N TRP A 369 30.90 -5.50 1.49
CA TRP A 369 29.86 -6.31 0.84
C TRP A 369 29.96 -6.26 -0.68
N ARG A 370 30.16 -5.06 -1.23
CA ARG A 370 30.45 -4.85 -2.66
C ARG A 370 31.66 -5.66 -3.13
N ASP A 371 32.74 -5.68 -2.35
CA ASP A 371 33.98 -6.37 -2.71
C ASP A 371 33.90 -7.91 -2.55
N GLN A 372 32.79 -8.45 -2.03
CA GLN A 372 32.57 -9.88 -1.80
C GLN A 372 31.82 -10.59 -2.94
N GLY A 373 31.27 -9.89 -3.95
CA GLY A 373 30.51 -10.51 -5.04
C GLY A 373 29.99 -9.54 -6.13
N CYS A 374 29.18 -10.06 -7.07
CA CYS A 374 28.51 -9.26 -8.11
C CYS A 374 27.24 -8.61 -7.54
N TRP A 375 27.35 -7.38 -7.04
CA TRP A 375 26.27 -6.69 -6.33
C TRP A 375 25.13 -6.14 -7.22
N HIS A 376 25.32 -6.05 -8.53
CA HIS A 376 24.37 -5.38 -9.42
C HIS A 376 23.02 -6.13 -9.55
N ASP A 377 23.03 -7.46 -9.44
CA ASP A 377 21.83 -8.31 -9.44
C ASP A 377 21.23 -8.50 -8.02
N GLU A 378 21.81 -7.84 -7.02
CA GLU A 378 21.50 -8.00 -5.59
C GLU A 378 20.96 -6.72 -4.94
N ILE A 379 20.56 -5.73 -5.75
CA ILE A 379 19.86 -4.53 -5.30
C ILE A 379 18.39 -4.62 -5.69
N MET A 380 17.51 -4.52 -4.69
CA MET A 380 16.06 -4.45 -4.89
C MET A 380 15.47 -3.24 -4.17
N LEU A 381 14.79 -2.37 -4.91
CA LEU A 381 14.09 -1.22 -4.33
C LEU A 381 12.77 -1.67 -3.70
N LEU A 382 12.58 -1.34 -2.42
CA LEU A 382 11.47 -1.89 -1.64
C LEU A 382 10.27 -0.94 -1.55
N ALA A 383 10.48 0.27 -1.04
CA ALA A 383 9.44 1.29 -0.85
C ALA A 383 10.03 2.65 -0.43
N PHE A 384 9.34 3.74 -0.73
CA PHE A 384 9.63 5.04 -0.08
C PHE A 384 9.11 5.04 1.37
N ASP A 385 9.78 5.77 2.26
CA ASP A 385 9.23 6.02 3.60
C ASP A 385 7.93 6.83 3.44
N PRO A 386 6.82 6.38 4.04
CA PRO A 386 5.55 7.04 3.81
C PRO A 386 5.39 8.32 4.67
N ASN A 387 6.39 8.71 5.44
CA ASN A 387 6.43 9.94 6.25
C ASN A 387 7.63 10.84 5.96
N ASP A 388 8.55 10.40 5.10
CA ASP A 388 9.76 11.12 4.73
C ASP A 388 10.06 10.78 3.26
N ASP A 389 9.63 11.65 2.34
CA ASP A 389 9.73 11.39 0.91
C ASP A 389 11.18 11.45 0.39
N ASP A 390 12.15 11.78 1.24
CA ASP A 390 13.57 11.72 0.92
C ASP A 390 14.17 10.34 1.21
N ILE A 391 13.43 9.46 1.88
CA ILE A 391 13.94 8.16 2.31
C ILE A 391 13.40 7.04 1.43
N LEU A 392 14.31 6.22 0.90
CA LEU A 392 14.02 5.01 0.13
C LEU A 392 14.56 3.78 0.87
N TYR A 393 13.70 2.79 1.09
CA TYR A 393 14.09 1.48 1.59
C TYR A 393 14.54 0.60 0.43
N VAL A 394 15.69 -0.03 0.61
CA VAL A 394 16.33 -0.86 -0.41
C VAL A 394 16.91 -2.08 0.28
N ASP A 395 16.73 -3.23 -0.35
CA ASP A 395 17.50 -4.42 -0.02
C ASP A 395 18.81 -4.42 -0.82
N PHE A 396 19.91 -4.58 -0.11
CA PHE A 396 21.25 -4.61 -0.67
C PHE A 396 22.00 -5.80 -0.10
N ILE A 397 22.21 -6.85 -0.90
CA ILE A 397 22.97 -8.05 -0.50
C ILE A 397 22.36 -8.67 0.78
N GLY A 398 21.02 -8.80 0.81
CA GLY A 398 20.31 -9.36 1.95
C GLY A 398 20.27 -8.45 3.18
N HIS A 399 20.35 -7.13 2.98
CA HIS A 399 20.31 -6.15 4.05
C HIS A 399 19.40 -4.98 3.68
N VAL A 400 18.38 -4.74 4.51
CA VAL A 400 17.51 -3.58 4.34
C VAL A 400 18.19 -2.31 4.87
N VAL A 401 18.42 -1.36 3.97
CA VAL A 401 19.03 -0.07 4.25
C VAL A 401 18.10 1.08 3.87
N MET A 402 18.29 2.23 4.53
CA MET A 402 17.57 3.47 4.25
C MET A 402 18.48 4.44 3.50
N PHE A 403 18.09 4.77 2.28
CA PHE A 403 18.76 5.71 1.39
C PHE A 403 18.14 7.09 1.49
N ASP A 404 18.95 8.10 1.75
CA ASP A 404 18.54 9.51 1.65
C ASP A 404 18.83 10.04 0.25
N ILE A 405 17.76 10.19 -0.52
CA ILE A 405 17.74 10.66 -1.90
C ILE A 405 18.22 12.10 -2.00
N ASN A 406 17.91 12.95 -1.02
CA ASN A 406 18.24 14.38 -1.04
C ASN A 406 19.63 14.68 -0.50
N GLY A 407 20.12 13.85 0.42
CA GLY A 407 21.48 13.91 0.90
C GLY A 407 22.52 13.72 -0.20
N GLY A 408 22.18 13.06 -1.30
CA GLY A 408 23.11 12.63 -2.36
C GLY A 408 23.16 11.11 -2.52
N GLY A 409 22.13 10.39 -2.05
CA GLY A 409 22.09 8.93 -2.05
C GLY A 409 22.77 8.28 -0.85
N TRP A 410 23.05 9.03 0.21
CA TRP A 410 23.76 8.47 1.36
C TRP A 410 22.90 7.42 2.07
N ILE A 411 23.53 6.33 2.47
CA ILE A 411 22.89 5.36 3.36
C ILE A 411 22.90 5.98 4.75
N THR A 412 21.73 6.44 5.18
CA THR A 412 21.59 7.12 6.47
C THR A 412 21.42 6.14 7.61
N ARG A 413 20.82 4.96 7.35
CA ARG A 413 20.51 3.97 8.39
C ARG A 413 20.54 2.53 7.86
N TYR A 414 20.80 1.61 8.78
CA TYR A 414 20.76 0.16 8.57
C TYR A 414 19.70 -0.45 9.48
N LEU A 415 18.85 -1.32 8.92
CA LEU A 415 17.99 -2.19 9.70
C LEU A 415 18.68 -3.54 9.80
N ASN A 416 18.90 -4.02 11.03
CA ASN A 416 19.34 -5.39 11.23
C ASN A 416 18.15 -6.31 11.02
N THR A 417 17.78 -6.51 9.75
CA THR A 417 16.81 -7.51 9.37
C THR A 417 17.48 -8.88 9.47
N PRO A 418 16.86 -9.87 10.12
CA PRO A 418 17.44 -11.21 10.24
C PRO A 418 17.55 -11.99 8.92
N LEU A 419 17.54 -11.33 7.75
CA LEU A 419 17.06 -11.94 6.51
C LEU A 419 17.85 -11.51 5.27
N ASP A 420 18.15 -12.51 4.45
CA ASP A 420 18.60 -12.39 3.07
C ASP A 420 17.40 -12.30 2.12
N TYR A 421 17.11 -11.11 1.61
CA TYR A 421 16.14 -10.90 0.53
C TYR A 421 16.73 -11.27 -0.85
N GLY A 422 18.02 -11.62 -0.95
CA GLY A 422 18.68 -12.10 -2.17
C GLY A 422 18.12 -13.42 -2.70
N THR A 423 17.52 -14.26 -1.86
CA THR A 423 16.77 -15.45 -2.31
C THR A 423 15.45 -15.13 -3.03
N ILE A 424 15.02 -13.86 -3.09
CA ILE A 424 13.82 -13.41 -3.84
C ILE A 424 14.05 -13.35 -5.35
N GLN A 425 15.28 -13.57 -5.82
CA GLN A 425 15.64 -13.53 -7.24
C GLN A 425 14.71 -14.36 -8.14
N ASN A 426 14.07 -15.41 -7.64
CA ASN A 426 13.20 -16.28 -8.43
C ASN A 426 11.75 -15.79 -8.62
N HIS A 427 11.24 -14.85 -7.81
CA HIS A 427 9.82 -14.44 -7.91
C HIS A 427 9.56 -12.93 -7.97
N ARG A 428 10.53 -12.06 -7.65
CA ARG A 428 10.50 -10.58 -7.84
C ARG A 428 9.13 -9.89 -7.62
N ARG A 429 8.39 -10.26 -6.56
CA ARG A 429 7.11 -9.60 -6.18
C ARG A 429 7.32 -8.57 -5.08
N ARG A 430 6.39 -7.62 -4.94
CA ARG A 430 6.47 -6.59 -3.90
C ARG A 430 6.46 -7.23 -2.51
N ALA A 431 7.50 -6.93 -1.74
CA ALA A 431 7.65 -7.42 -0.37
C ALA A 431 7.25 -6.38 0.69
N VAL A 432 7.04 -5.12 0.28
CA VAL A 432 6.81 -4.01 1.22
C VAL A 432 5.57 -3.22 0.83
N PHE A 433 4.66 -3.07 1.80
CA PHE A 433 3.35 -2.47 1.60
C PHE A 433 3.11 -1.33 2.59
N PRO A 434 2.54 -0.19 2.15
CA PRO A 434 2.10 0.86 3.06
C PRO A 434 0.89 0.39 3.87
N PHE A 435 0.82 0.76 5.14
CA PHE A 435 -0.25 0.40 6.05
C PHE A 435 -0.50 1.50 7.07
N VAL A 436 -1.74 1.96 7.17
CA VAL A 436 -2.16 3.03 8.08
C VAL A 436 -3.00 2.41 9.19
N ILE A 437 -2.87 2.87 10.43
CA ILE A 437 -3.82 2.50 11.49
C ILE A 437 -4.70 3.72 11.81
N PRO A 438 -5.86 3.87 11.14
CA PRO A 438 -6.74 5.03 11.25
C PRO A 438 -7.27 5.23 12.68
N TRP A 439 -7.81 6.41 12.99
CA TRP A 439 -8.41 6.69 14.30
C TRP A 439 -9.56 5.75 14.63
N TRP A 440 -10.36 5.41 13.61
CA TRP A 440 -11.32 4.33 13.66
C TRP A 440 -11.06 3.31 12.55
N PRO A 441 -11.06 1.99 12.82
CA PRO A 441 -10.78 0.98 11.81
C PRO A 441 -11.84 0.92 10.71
N THR A 442 -11.40 0.63 9.49
CA THR A 442 -12.29 0.33 8.36
C THR A 442 -12.94 -1.03 8.57
N PRO A 443 -14.27 -1.14 8.51
CA PRO A 443 -14.95 -2.42 8.64
C PRO A 443 -14.64 -3.37 7.47
N VAL A 444 -14.80 -4.68 7.67
CA VAL A 444 -14.45 -5.73 6.67
C VAL A 444 -15.69 -6.49 6.21
N THR A 445 -16.89 -5.89 6.21
CA THR A 445 -18.09 -6.66 5.88
C THR A 445 -19.15 -5.86 5.13
N THR A 446 -19.65 -6.47 4.06
CA THR A 446 -21.00 -6.25 3.52
C THR A 446 -22.10 -6.82 4.42
N ARG A 447 -21.79 -7.80 5.30
CA ARG A 447 -22.74 -8.33 6.31
C ARG A 447 -23.14 -7.33 7.40
N GLN A 448 -22.31 -6.34 7.72
CA GLN A 448 -22.72 -5.24 8.60
C GLN A 448 -23.81 -4.38 7.95
N LYS A 449 -23.80 -4.20 6.62
CA LYS A 449 -24.88 -3.51 5.89
C LYS A 449 -26.21 -4.27 6.02
N GLN A 450 -26.20 -5.61 5.95
CA GLN A 450 -27.41 -6.43 6.12
C GLN A 450 -27.96 -6.43 7.56
N SER A 451 -27.12 -6.28 8.59
CA SER A 451 -27.63 -6.19 9.97
C SER A 451 -28.33 -4.88 10.30
N PHE A 452 -28.03 -3.79 9.59
CA PHE A 452 -28.76 -2.52 9.77
C PHE A 452 -30.19 -2.59 9.20
N ASP A 453 -30.42 -3.38 8.15
CA ASP A 453 -31.75 -3.58 7.57
C ASP A 453 -32.62 -4.58 8.35
N ALA A 454 -32.01 -5.49 9.12
CA ALA A 454 -32.74 -6.47 9.92
C ALA A 454 -33.37 -5.87 11.21
N TYR A 455 -33.06 -4.62 11.55
CA TYR A 455 -33.55 -3.92 12.74
C TYR A 455 -34.31 -2.61 12.42
N ARG A 456 -34.70 -2.39 11.16
CA ARG A 456 -35.61 -1.30 10.77
C ARG A 456 -37.04 -1.79 10.59
#